data_AF-W7T5M2-F1
#
_entry.id   AF-W7T5M2-F1
#
_cell.length_a   1.000
_cell.length_b   1.000
_cell.length_c   1.000
_cell.angle_alpha   90.00
_cell.angle_beta   90.00
_cell.angle_gamma   90.00
#
_symmetry.space_group_name_H-M   'P 1'
#
loop_
_entity.id
_entity.type
_entity.pdbx_description
1 polymer ?
#
loop_
_entity_poly.entity_id
_entity_poly.type
_entity_poly.pdbx_seq_one_letter_code
_entity_poly.pdbx_strand_id
1 'polypeptide(L)'
;MRVLPYVFTLVCAVPAFAFMPPTVSHPRGITMSAEMGQDRRDVVKSTFGFASVLGVLASLSPSFPAQAGYLNSDKLPEVIKPSDAEVDQDILKSSEVQNELKAIRNYKEGVSSLRSELAGNAQVDLYSRVRKDLDVSSLRDSLNKVNTVFSEDTQRGTDRIVRIILQDVNELEAATRQRPGTQRSDTKLKLITKKLKKLDAAFAELLTYF
;
A
#
# COMPACT_ATOMS: atom_id res chain seq x y z
N MET A 1 7.62 35.83 61.04
CA MET A 1 8.71 34.84 61.21
C MET A 1 8.72 33.98 59.94
N ARG A 2 9.71 34.15 59.05
CA ARG A 2 10.73 33.12 58.67
C ARG A 2 10.09 31.74 58.43
N VAL A 3 10.13 31.07 57.27
CA VAL A 3 11.27 30.77 56.38
C VAL A 3 10.75 30.24 55.01
N LEU A 4 11.42 30.60 53.90
CA LEU A 4 11.50 29.85 52.61
C LEU A 4 12.51 28.68 52.75
N PRO A 5 12.88 27.86 51.73
CA PRO A 5 12.25 27.39 50.47
C PRO A 5 12.44 25.85 50.27
N TYR A 6 11.92 25.24 49.20
CA TYR A 6 12.65 24.14 48.48
C TYR A 6 12.17 24.08 47.03
N VAL A 7 12.96 24.68 46.14
CA VAL A 7 12.89 24.55 44.68
C VAL A 7 13.83 23.42 44.31
N PHE A 8 13.32 22.36 43.69
CA PHE A 8 14.11 21.23 43.21
C PHE A 8 14.42 21.45 41.72
N THR A 9 15.58 22.03 41.43
CA THR A 9 16.13 22.17 40.08
C THR A 9 16.87 20.89 39.69
N LEU A 10 16.37 20.19 38.68
CA LEU A 10 17.01 19.01 38.10
C LEU A 10 18.01 19.45 37.02
N VAL A 11 19.30 19.28 37.31
CA VAL A 11 20.42 19.52 36.40
C VAL A 11 20.62 18.28 35.53
N CYS A 12 20.34 18.38 34.23
CA CYS A 12 20.78 17.38 33.25
C CYS A 12 22.23 17.65 32.84
N ALA A 13 23.14 16.78 33.27
CA ALA A 13 24.53 16.77 32.83
C ALA A 13 24.68 15.88 31.57
N VAL A 14 25.25 16.46 30.52
CA VAL A 14 25.74 15.80 29.30
C VAL A 14 27.16 15.29 29.57
N PRO A 15 27.54 14.12 29.04
CA PRO A 15 28.86 14.02 28.45
C PRO A 15 28.81 13.50 27.01
N ALA A 16 29.52 14.24 26.16
CA ALA A 16 29.86 13.86 24.81
C ALA A 16 30.90 12.72 24.82
N PHE A 17 30.64 11.68 24.04
CA PHE A 17 31.70 10.83 23.48
C PHE A 17 31.53 10.79 21.97
N ALA A 18 32.53 11.33 21.29
CA ALA A 18 32.71 11.25 19.86
C ALA A 18 33.45 9.95 19.51
N PHE A 19 32.95 9.18 18.55
CA PHE A 19 33.79 8.32 17.73
C PHE A 19 33.15 8.09 16.34
N MET A 20 33.99 8.25 15.32
CA MET A 20 33.69 8.45 13.88
C MET A 20 32.99 7.29 13.16
N PRO A 21 32.22 7.56 12.08
CA PRO A 21 31.87 6.57 11.07
C PRO A 21 33.03 6.32 10.07
N PRO A 22 33.26 5.08 9.59
CA PRO A 22 34.20 4.84 8.51
C PRO A 22 33.65 5.32 7.16
N THR A 23 34.44 6.16 6.50
CA THR A 23 34.31 6.62 5.12
C THR A 23 34.47 5.46 4.14
N VAL A 24 33.48 5.26 3.26
CA VAL A 24 33.60 4.41 2.06
C VAL A 24 33.30 5.26 0.81
N SER A 25 34.14 5.04 -0.20
CA SER A 25 34.44 5.88 -1.35
C SER A 25 33.30 6.12 -2.34
N HIS A 26 33.22 7.33 -2.87
CA HIS A 26 32.46 7.67 -4.08
C HIS A 26 33.31 7.43 -5.34
N PRO A 27 32.85 6.66 -6.34
CA PRO A 27 33.44 6.71 -7.67
C PRO A 27 32.81 7.84 -8.52
N ARG A 28 33.68 8.80 -8.85
CA ARG A 28 33.84 9.55 -10.10
C ARG A 28 32.61 10.25 -10.72
N GLY A 29 32.66 11.58 -10.66
CA GLY A 29 31.87 12.47 -11.49
C GLY A 29 32.17 12.30 -12.98
N ILE A 30 31.12 12.28 -13.78
CA ILE A 30 31.18 12.43 -15.22
C ILE A 30 31.06 13.93 -15.50
N THR A 31 32.15 14.52 -15.98
CA THR A 31 32.15 15.83 -16.63
C THR A 31 31.43 15.69 -17.97
N MET A 32 30.20 16.18 -18.07
CA MET A 32 29.57 16.42 -19.36
C MET A 32 29.80 17.88 -19.73
N SER A 33 30.82 18.11 -20.56
CA SER A 33 30.97 19.35 -21.30
C SER A 33 29.69 19.64 -22.06
N ALA A 34 29.17 20.84 -21.88
CA ALA A 34 28.11 21.38 -22.71
C ALA A 34 28.70 21.66 -24.10
N GLU A 35 28.17 21.00 -25.13
CA GLU A 35 28.26 21.51 -26.49
C GLU A 35 26.91 21.35 -27.19
N MET A 36 26.22 22.49 -27.24
CA MET A 36 25.43 23.02 -28.34
C MET A 36 24.70 22.05 -29.29
N GLY A 37 23.37 22.07 -29.15
CA GLY A 37 22.44 22.21 -30.28
C GLY A 37 22.36 21.01 -31.22
N GLN A 38 21.57 20.00 -30.86
CA GLN A 38 21.12 19.00 -31.83
C GLN A 38 19.61 18.88 -31.85
N ASP A 39 19.09 19.19 -33.04
CA ASP A 39 17.69 19.26 -33.41
C ASP A 39 17.02 17.90 -33.20
N ARG A 40 15.86 17.90 -32.54
CA ARG A 40 15.20 16.68 -32.02
C ARG A 40 14.78 15.69 -33.11
N ARG A 41 14.89 16.07 -34.38
CA ARG A 41 14.51 15.25 -35.54
C ARG A 41 15.63 14.36 -36.06
N ASP A 42 16.89 14.66 -35.75
CA ASP A 42 18.03 13.84 -36.22
C ASP A 42 18.36 12.65 -35.31
N VAL A 43 18.00 12.73 -34.02
CA VAL A 43 18.17 11.61 -33.06
C VAL A 43 17.28 10.41 -33.43
N VAL A 44 16.11 10.67 -34.03
CA VAL A 44 15.20 9.60 -34.48
C VAL A 44 15.74 8.89 -35.72
N LYS A 45 16.58 9.56 -36.53
CA LYS A 45 17.21 8.96 -37.72
C LYS A 45 18.51 8.22 -37.42
N SER A 46 19.28 8.64 -36.40
CA SER A 46 20.51 7.90 -36.03
C SER A 46 20.25 6.59 -35.29
N THR A 47 19.07 6.42 -34.69
CA THR A 47 18.69 5.19 -33.96
C THR A 47 18.39 4.00 -34.89
N PHE A 48 18.29 4.20 -36.21
CA PHE A 48 18.09 3.13 -37.19
C PHE A 48 19.36 2.70 -37.94
N GLY A 49 20.53 3.25 -37.60
CA GLY A 49 21.74 3.18 -38.43
C GLY A 49 23.02 2.60 -37.79
N PHE A 50 22.95 1.91 -36.66
CA PHE A 50 24.10 1.17 -36.10
C PHE A 50 23.74 -0.29 -35.81
N ALA A 51 23.45 -1.02 -36.89
CA ALA A 51 23.62 -2.46 -36.91
C ALA A 51 25.13 -2.77 -36.98
N SER A 52 25.57 -3.76 -36.19
CA SER A 52 26.94 -4.29 -36.08
C SER A 52 27.91 -3.52 -35.19
N VAL A 53 28.00 -3.96 -33.94
CA VAL A 53 29.19 -4.22 -33.11
C VAL A 53 28.79 -3.97 -31.65
N LEU A 54 28.04 -4.93 -31.08
CA LEU A 54 27.94 -5.27 -29.65
C LEU A 54 26.86 -6.37 -29.47
N GLY A 55 26.77 -7.28 -30.43
CA GLY A 55 25.83 -8.41 -30.45
C GLY A 55 26.20 -9.56 -29.50
N VAL A 56 26.78 -9.28 -28.33
CA VAL A 56 27.17 -10.32 -27.35
C VAL A 56 26.66 -10.04 -25.92
N LEU A 57 25.99 -8.91 -25.66
CA LEU A 57 25.44 -8.62 -24.30
C LEU A 57 23.93 -8.40 -24.23
N ALA A 58 23.21 -8.55 -25.35
CA ALA A 58 21.74 -8.50 -25.37
C ALA A 58 21.06 -9.89 -25.28
N SER A 59 21.84 -10.98 -25.26
CA SER A 59 21.33 -12.36 -25.22
C SER A 59 21.19 -12.95 -23.81
N LEU A 60 21.32 -12.14 -22.74
CA LEU A 60 21.14 -12.60 -21.35
C LEU A 60 19.98 -11.89 -20.61
N SER A 61 19.16 -11.12 -21.32
CA SER A 61 17.90 -10.63 -20.78
C SER A 61 16.77 -11.44 -21.42
N PRO A 62 16.04 -12.30 -20.68
CA PRO A 62 14.83 -12.89 -21.24
C PRO A 62 13.90 -11.74 -21.63
N SER A 63 13.68 -11.62 -22.93
CA SER A 63 12.55 -10.89 -23.51
C SER A 63 11.29 -11.47 -22.88
N PHE A 64 10.71 -10.74 -21.91
CA PHE A 64 9.36 -11.05 -21.47
C PHE A 64 8.41 -10.58 -22.57
N PRO A 65 7.67 -11.47 -23.25
CA PRO A 65 6.61 -11.03 -24.13
C PRO A 65 5.60 -10.26 -23.28
N ALA A 66 5.33 -9.01 -23.67
CA ALA A 66 4.19 -8.23 -23.20
C ALA A 66 2.91 -8.82 -23.79
N GLN A 67 2.56 -10.03 -23.37
CA GLN A 67 1.36 -10.75 -23.73
C GLN A 67 0.65 -11.14 -22.44
N ALA A 68 -0.34 -10.33 -22.06
CA ALA A 68 -1.54 -10.72 -21.31
C ALA A 68 -1.44 -11.97 -20.41
N GLY A 69 -0.58 -11.94 -19.37
CA GLY A 69 -0.54 -12.96 -18.32
C GLY A 69 -1.70 -12.88 -17.31
N TYR A 70 -2.78 -12.17 -17.65
CA TYR A 70 -3.97 -11.99 -16.80
C TYR A 70 -5.01 -13.11 -16.97
N LEU A 71 -4.80 -14.06 -17.88
CA LEU A 71 -5.77 -15.10 -18.23
C LEU A 71 -5.13 -16.49 -18.41
N ASN A 72 -4.32 -16.92 -17.44
CA ASN A 72 -4.19 -18.35 -17.19
C ASN A 72 -5.06 -18.68 -15.97
N SER A 73 -6.37 -18.57 -16.14
CA SER A 73 -7.38 -19.03 -15.17
C SER A 73 -7.27 -20.52 -14.88
N ASP A 74 -6.64 -21.27 -15.78
CA ASP A 74 -6.66 -22.74 -15.78
C ASP A 74 -5.48 -23.35 -15.00
N LYS A 75 -4.60 -22.52 -14.43
CA LYS A 75 -3.42 -22.97 -13.64
C LYS A 75 -3.19 -22.18 -12.37
N LEU A 76 -4.13 -21.33 -11.96
CA LEU A 76 -4.15 -20.82 -10.59
C LEU A 76 -4.88 -21.88 -9.74
N PRO A 77 -4.41 -22.18 -8.52
CA PRO A 77 -5.19 -23.01 -7.61
C PRO A 77 -6.60 -22.47 -7.57
N GLU A 78 -7.58 -23.33 -7.81
CA GLU A 78 -8.98 -22.94 -7.93
C GLU A 78 -9.37 -22.18 -6.66
N VAL A 79 -9.64 -20.88 -6.82
CA VAL A 79 -10.12 -20.05 -5.72
C VAL A 79 -11.54 -20.54 -5.44
N ILE A 80 -11.68 -21.27 -4.34
CA ILE A 80 -12.97 -21.82 -3.90
C ILE A 80 -13.97 -20.66 -3.82
N LYS A 81 -15.13 -20.85 -4.46
CA LYS A 81 -16.19 -19.84 -4.45
C LYS A 81 -16.79 -19.73 -3.04
N PRO A 82 -17.34 -18.58 -2.65
CA PRO A 82 -17.94 -18.42 -1.32
C PRO A 82 -19.02 -19.46 -0.98
N SER A 83 -19.75 -19.98 -1.98
CA SER A 83 -20.76 -21.03 -1.80
C SER A 83 -20.18 -22.41 -1.45
N ASP A 84 -18.94 -22.66 -1.88
CA ASP A 84 -18.26 -23.93 -1.76
C ASP A 84 -17.20 -23.87 -0.64
N ALA A 85 -17.14 -22.73 0.06
CA ALA A 85 -16.20 -22.48 1.15
C ALA A 85 -16.50 -23.40 2.33
N GLU A 86 -15.47 -24.10 2.80
CA GLU A 86 -15.57 -24.91 4.01
C GLU A 86 -15.26 -24.02 5.23
N VAL A 87 -16.24 -23.89 6.10
CA VAL A 87 -16.24 -22.97 7.24
C VAL A 87 -16.38 -23.77 8.53
N ASP A 88 -15.40 -23.69 9.42
CA ASP A 88 -15.48 -24.25 10.76
C ASP A 88 -16.52 -23.47 11.59
N GLN A 89 -17.67 -24.09 11.80
CA GLN A 89 -18.80 -23.48 12.49
C GLN A 89 -18.57 -23.26 13.98
N ASP A 90 -17.69 -24.05 14.61
CA ASP A 90 -17.40 -23.93 16.03
C ASP A 90 -16.45 -22.76 16.26
N ILE A 91 -15.43 -22.60 15.41
CA ILE A 91 -14.55 -21.44 15.40
C ILE A 91 -15.32 -20.18 14.99
N LEU A 92 -16.20 -20.25 13.98
CA LEU A 92 -17.01 -19.10 13.53
C LEU A 92 -17.90 -18.56 14.66
N LYS A 93 -18.52 -19.43 15.46
CA LYS A 93 -19.41 -19.03 16.56
C LYS A 93 -18.66 -18.54 17.80
N SER A 94 -17.34 -18.68 17.84
CA SER A 94 -16.53 -18.16 18.94
C SER A 94 -16.70 -16.64 19.07
N SER A 95 -16.75 -16.16 20.31
CA SER A 95 -16.92 -14.73 20.60
C SER A 95 -15.78 -13.89 20.02
N GLU A 96 -14.55 -14.43 20.01
CA GLU A 96 -13.38 -13.78 19.43
C GLU A 96 -13.58 -13.52 17.92
N VAL A 97 -13.89 -14.55 17.14
CA VAL A 97 -14.09 -14.42 15.69
C VAL A 97 -15.29 -13.55 15.37
N GLN A 98 -16.39 -13.66 16.12
CA GLN A 98 -17.56 -12.80 15.92
C GLN A 98 -17.25 -11.32 16.20
N ASN A 99 -16.38 -11.02 17.15
CA ASN A 99 -15.95 -9.64 17.43
C ASN A 99 -15.07 -9.11 16.28
N GLU A 100 -14.14 -9.92 15.78
CA GLU A 100 -13.31 -9.52 14.63
C GLU A 100 -14.12 -9.38 13.34
N LEU A 101 -15.11 -10.24 13.13
CA LEU A 101 -16.03 -10.13 11.98
C LEU A 101 -16.84 -8.84 12.04
N LYS A 102 -17.28 -8.43 13.24
CA LYS A 102 -17.89 -7.10 13.45
C LYS A 102 -16.90 -5.98 13.17
N ALA A 103 -15.64 -6.10 13.60
CA ALA A 103 -14.61 -5.12 13.29
C ALA A 103 -14.41 -4.96 11.77
N ILE A 104 -14.37 -6.06 11.00
CA ILE A 104 -14.28 -6.04 9.53
C ILE A 104 -15.48 -5.35 8.89
N ARG A 105 -16.70 -5.61 9.39
CA ARG A 105 -17.90 -4.88 8.93
C ARG A 105 -17.79 -3.39 9.23
N ASN A 106 -17.31 -3.02 10.41
CA ASN A 106 -17.09 -1.62 10.77
C ASN A 106 -16.02 -0.95 9.89
N TYR A 107 -14.94 -1.65 9.54
CA TYR A 107 -13.94 -1.16 8.60
C TYR A 107 -14.57 -0.88 7.23
N LYS A 108 -15.41 -1.80 6.71
CA LYS A 108 -16.15 -1.60 5.46
C LYS A 108 -17.09 -0.39 5.54
N GLU A 109 -17.84 -0.25 6.62
CA GLU A 109 -18.70 0.91 6.86
C GLU A 109 -17.88 2.21 6.92
N GLY A 110 -16.71 2.18 7.55
CA GLY A 110 -15.74 3.27 7.56
C GLY A 110 -15.34 3.69 6.14
N VAL A 111 -15.02 2.74 5.26
CA VAL A 111 -14.71 3.02 3.83
C VAL A 111 -15.91 3.69 3.13
N SER A 112 -17.13 3.23 3.40
CA SER A 112 -18.36 3.83 2.86
C SER A 112 -18.60 5.25 3.40
N SER A 113 -18.28 5.51 4.67
CA SER A 113 -18.32 6.84 5.28
C SER A 113 -17.31 7.77 4.62
N LEU A 114 -16.05 7.35 4.46
CA LEU A 114 -15.00 8.14 3.79
C LEU A 114 -15.40 8.53 2.37
N ARG A 115 -16.08 7.63 1.64
CA ARG A 115 -16.59 7.90 0.30
C ARG A 115 -17.71 8.95 0.33
N SER A 116 -18.60 8.88 1.30
CA SER A 116 -19.70 9.84 1.46
C SER A 116 -19.18 11.22 1.87
N GLU A 117 -18.21 11.26 2.79
CA GLU A 117 -17.51 12.49 3.20
C GLU A 117 -16.78 13.14 2.03
N LEU A 118 -16.09 12.36 1.20
CA LEU A 118 -15.41 12.87 0.00
C LEU A 118 -16.40 13.41 -1.05
N ALA A 119 -17.59 12.79 -1.17
CA ALA A 119 -18.64 13.26 -2.06
C ALA A 119 -19.28 14.57 -1.59
N GLY A 120 -19.43 14.76 -0.28
CA GLY A 120 -19.93 16.01 0.31
C GLY A 120 -18.90 17.12 0.36
N ASN A 121 -17.61 16.79 0.54
CA ASN A 121 -16.51 17.75 0.59
C ASN A 121 -15.25 17.21 -0.09
N ALA A 122 -14.97 17.73 -1.29
CA ALA A 122 -13.79 17.39 -2.09
C ALA A 122 -12.44 17.65 -1.39
N GLN A 123 -12.40 18.54 -0.40
CA GLN A 123 -11.19 18.98 0.30
C GLN A 123 -11.10 18.44 1.74
N VAL A 124 -11.93 17.45 2.11
CA VAL A 124 -11.86 16.81 3.42
C VAL A 124 -10.48 16.16 3.66
N ASP A 125 -10.02 16.22 4.91
CA ASP A 125 -8.77 15.59 5.37
C ASP A 125 -8.96 14.07 5.52
N LEU A 126 -8.93 13.39 4.38
CA LEU A 126 -8.98 11.94 4.33
C LEU A 126 -7.72 11.26 4.88
N TYR A 127 -6.57 11.94 4.91
CA TYR A 127 -5.33 11.29 5.32
C TYR A 127 -5.34 10.93 6.80
N SER A 128 -5.68 11.90 7.66
CA SER A 128 -5.81 11.67 9.11
C SER A 128 -6.92 10.65 9.42
N ARG A 129 -8.03 10.73 8.66
CA ARG A 129 -9.17 9.82 8.78
C ARG A 129 -8.80 8.38 8.41
N VAL A 130 -8.15 8.16 7.27
CA VAL A 130 -7.70 6.82 6.83
C VAL A 130 -6.75 6.20 7.85
N ARG A 131 -5.78 6.94 8.39
CA ARG A 131 -4.84 6.39 9.38
C ARG A 131 -5.48 6.05 10.72
N LYS A 132 -6.57 6.74 11.07
CA LYS A 132 -7.31 6.48 12.31
C LYS A 132 -8.29 5.32 12.16
N ASP A 133 -9.04 5.31 11.06
CA ASP A 133 -10.15 4.38 10.86
C ASP A 133 -9.74 3.08 10.18
N LEU A 134 -8.66 3.10 9.39
CA LEU A 134 -8.13 1.96 8.64
C LEU A 134 -6.70 1.66 9.08
N ASP A 135 -6.49 1.54 10.40
CA ASP A 135 -5.19 1.11 10.93
C ASP A 135 -4.82 -0.27 10.38
N VAL A 136 -3.75 -0.31 9.59
CA VAL A 136 -3.28 -1.50 8.88
C VAL A 136 -2.81 -2.60 9.84
N SER A 137 -2.32 -2.24 11.03
CA SER A 137 -1.90 -3.23 12.01
C SER A 137 -3.10 -3.98 12.56
N SER A 138 -4.04 -3.26 13.16
CA SER A 138 -5.25 -3.84 13.74
C SER A 138 -6.09 -4.58 12.68
N LEU A 139 -6.22 -4.00 11.49
CA LEU A 139 -6.93 -4.63 10.37
C LEU A 139 -6.30 -5.96 9.96
N ARG A 140 -4.95 -6.05 9.91
CA ARG A 140 -4.27 -7.30 9.59
C ARG A 140 -4.57 -8.37 10.64
N ASP A 141 -4.54 -8.01 11.92
CA ASP A 141 -4.80 -8.96 13.00
C ASP A 141 -6.24 -9.50 12.93
N SER A 142 -7.22 -8.62 12.72
CA SER A 142 -8.61 -9.00 12.49
C SER A 142 -8.77 -9.92 11.28
N LEU A 143 -8.17 -9.55 10.13
CA LEU A 143 -8.26 -10.33 8.90
C LEU A 143 -7.64 -11.73 9.05
N ASN A 144 -6.46 -11.83 9.67
CA ASN A 144 -5.81 -13.11 9.92
C ASN A 144 -6.62 -13.99 10.87
N LYS A 145 -7.24 -13.39 11.90
CA LYS A 145 -8.05 -14.10 12.88
C LYS A 145 -9.34 -14.66 12.28
N VAL A 146 -10.07 -13.89 11.46
CA VAL A 146 -11.27 -14.44 10.80
C VAL A 146 -10.93 -15.46 9.72
N ASN A 147 -9.71 -15.41 9.17
CA ASN A 147 -9.28 -16.35 8.15
C ASN A 147 -9.04 -17.76 8.70
N THR A 148 -8.77 -17.91 10.01
CA THR A 148 -8.58 -19.23 10.64
C THR A 148 -9.85 -20.08 10.66
N VAL A 149 -11.01 -19.50 10.34
CA VAL A 149 -12.29 -20.20 10.26
C VAL A 149 -12.35 -21.13 9.04
N PHE A 150 -11.61 -20.81 7.99
CA PHE A 150 -11.69 -21.51 6.72
C PHE A 150 -10.77 -22.73 6.68
N SER A 151 -11.10 -23.74 5.87
CA SER A 151 -10.17 -24.83 5.54
C SER A 151 -8.98 -24.33 4.71
N GLU A 152 -7.87 -25.09 4.67
CA GLU A 152 -6.63 -24.67 3.98
C GLU A 152 -6.87 -24.27 2.51
N ASP A 153 -7.70 -25.02 1.78
CA ASP A 153 -7.96 -24.71 0.37
C ASP A 153 -8.81 -23.44 0.21
N THR A 154 -9.74 -23.19 1.13
CA THR A 154 -10.52 -21.95 1.16
C THR A 154 -9.63 -20.76 1.57
N GLN A 155 -8.73 -20.97 2.53
CA GLN A 155 -7.76 -19.97 3.00
C GLN A 155 -6.89 -19.44 1.86
N ARG A 156 -6.48 -20.28 0.91
CA ARG A 156 -5.69 -19.83 -0.26
C ARG A 156 -6.43 -18.77 -1.08
N GLY A 157 -7.75 -18.89 -1.19
CA GLY A 157 -8.62 -17.93 -1.87
C GLY A 157 -8.78 -16.63 -1.06
N THR A 158 -9.13 -16.75 0.21
CA THR A 158 -9.36 -15.60 1.10
C THR A 158 -8.07 -14.84 1.40
N ASP A 159 -6.91 -15.50 1.49
CA ASP A 159 -5.58 -14.87 1.65
C ASP A 159 -5.23 -13.92 0.50
N ARG A 160 -5.70 -14.22 -0.71
CA ARG A 160 -5.56 -13.31 -1.85
C ARG A 160 -6.38 -12.04 -1.62
N ILE A 161 -7.60 -12.18 -1.12
CA ILE A 161 -8.48 -11.04 -0.81
C ILE A 161 -7.91 -10.22 0.35
N VAL A 162 -7.44 -10.86 1.41
CA VAL A 162 -6.76 -10.22 2.56
C VAL A 162 -5.57 -9.39 2.08
N ARG A 163 -4.72 -9.95 1.21
CA ARG A 163 -3.59 -9.21 0.64
C ARG A 163 -4.02 -8.01 -0.19
N ILE A 164 -5.07 -8.16 -1.01
CA ILE A 164 -5.64 -7.05 -1.81
C ILE A 164 -6.15 -5.93 -0.90
N ILE A 165 -6.90 -6.27 0.16
CA ILE A 165 -7.42 -5.28 1.13
C ILE A 165 -6.27 -4.50 1.76
N LEU A 166 -5.25 -5.20 2.29
CA LEU A 166 -4.12 -4.54 2.95
C LEU A 166 -3.31 -3.67 1.97
N GLN A 167 -3.12 -4.12 0.73
CA GLN A 167 -2.48 -3.32 -0.31
C GLN A 167 -3.31 -2.07 -0.64
N ASP A 168 -4.61 -2.22 -0.86
CA ASP A 168 -5.50 -1.11 -1.21
C ASP A 168 -5.59 -0.06 -0.11
N VAL A 169 -5.55 -0.45 1.18
CA VAL A 169 -5.49 0.49 2.31
C VAL A 169 -4.18 1.29 2.29
N ASN A 170 -3.04 0.64 2.12
CA ASN A 170 -1.74 1.33 2.04
C ASN A 170 -1.67 2.28 0.83
N GLU A 171 -2.17 1.84 -0.32
CA GLU A 171 -2.23 2.69 -1.51
C GLU A 171 -3.23 3.85 -1.37
N LEU A 172 -4.30 3.67 -0.59
CA LEU A 172 -5.26 4.72 -0.26
C LEU A 172 -4.63 5.75 0.68
N GLU A 173 -3.90 5.32 1.72
CA GLU A 173 -3.14 6.23 2.60
C GLU A 173 -2.16 7.08 1.79
N ALA A 174 -1.39 6.44 0.90
CA ALA A 174 -0.47 7.15 0.01
C ALA A 174 -1.19 8.12 -0.93
N ALA A 175 -2.33 7.73 -1.50
CA ALA A 175 -3.10 8.56 -2.43
C ALA A 175 -3.79 9.76 -1.75
N THR A 176 -4.16 9.64 -0.48
CA THR A 176 -4.84 10.70 0.27
C THR A 176 -3.88 11.78 0.77
N ARG A 177 -2.58 11.45 0.89
CA ARG A 177 -1.53 12.39 1.28
C ARG A 177 -1.52 13.62 0.37
N GLN A 178 -1.68 14.80 0.96
CA GLN A 178 -1.71 16.07 0.24
C GLN A 178 -0.75 17.06 0.91
N ARG A 179 -0.11 17.91 0.10
CA ARG A 179 0.73 18.99 0.63
C ARG A 179 -0.18 20.02 1.33
N PRO A 180 0.19 20.52 2.52
CA PRO A 180 -0.58 21.57 3.19
C PRO A 180 -0.74 22.79 2.28
N GLY A 181 -1.93 23.39 2.30
CA GLY A 181 -2.27 24.56 1.49
C GLY A 181 -2.51 24.28 -0.01
N THR A 182 -2.41 23.03 -0.46
CA THR A 182 -2.69 22.67 -1.86
C THR A 182 -4.07 22.04 -2.01
N GLN A 183 -4.90 22.56 -2.90
CA GLN A 183 -6.20 21.97 -3.20
C GLN A 183 -6.04 20.64 -3.95
N ARG A 184 -6.91 19.68 -3.62
CA ARG A 184 -7.01 18.40 -4.34
C ARG A 184 -7.56 18.64 -5.75
N SER A 185 -6.89 18.11 -6.76
CA SER A 185 -7.34 18.16 -8.15
C SER A 185 -8.41 17.11 -8.45
N ASP A 186 -9.19 17.34 -9.50
CA ASP A 186 -10.24 16.41 -9.95
C ASP A 186 -9.70 15.02 -10.30
N THR A 187 -8.52 14.96 -10.92
CA THR A 187 -7.85 13.68 -11.22
C THR A 187 -7.54 12.90 -9.95
N LYS A 188 -7.07 13.59 -8.91
CA LYS A 188 -6.77 12.96 -7.62
C LYS A 188 -8.05 12.53 -6.90
N LEU A 189 -9.11 13.33 -6.98
CA LEU A 189 -10.43 12.98 -6.44
C LEU A 189 -10.98 11.72 -7.10
N LYS A 190 -10.92 11.63 -8.43
CA LYS A 190 -11.33 10.43 -9.20
C LYS A 190 -10.51 9.20 -8.79
N LEU A 191 -9.19 9.36 -8.62
CA LEU A 191 -8.31 8.28 -8.19
C LEU A 191 -8.67 7.77 -6.78
N ILE A 192 -8.84 8.66 -5.81
CA ILE A 192 -9.21 8.29 -4.43
C ILE A 192 -10.59 7.62 -4.42
N THR A 193 -11.56 8.17 -5.14
CA THR A 193 -12.91 7.59 -5.25
C THR A 193 -12.87 6.18 -5.84
N LYS A 194 -12.05 5.97 -6.87
CA LYS A 194 -11.85 4.64 -7.46
C LYS A 194 -11.22 3.67 -6.46
N LYS A 195 -10.23 4.11 -5.67
CA LYS A 195 -9.60 3.28 -4.63
C LYS A 195 -10.58 2.92 -3.52
N LEU A 196 -11.35 3.88 -3.01
CA LEU A 196 -12.39 3.63 -2.02
C LEU A 196 -13.44 2.64 -2.53
N LYS A 197 -13.86 2.75 -3.80
CA LYS A 197 -14.80 1.80 -4.41
C LYS A 197 -14.22 0.39 -4.53
N LYS A 198 -12.94 0.26 -4.89
CA LYS A 198 -12.25 -1.04 -4.96
C LYS A 198 -12.11 -1.69 -3.59
N LEU A 199 -11.69 -0.90 -2.60
CA LEU A 199 -11.54 -1.37 -1.23
C LEU A 199 -12.89 -1.83 -0.64
N ASP A 200 -13.96 -1.06 -0.86
CA ASP A 200 -15.31 -1.44 -0.45
C ASP A 200 -15.78 -2.76 -1.09
N ALA A 201 -15.46 -2.95 -2.38
CA ALA A 201 -15.76 -4.20 -3.09
C ALA A 201 -14.94 -5.38 -2.57
N ALA A 202 -13.65 -5.19 -2.24
CA ALA A 202 -12.81 -6.24 -1.67
C ALA A 202 -13.29 -6.68 -0.28
N PHE A 203 -13.70 -5.73 0.57
CA PHE A 203 -14.36 -6.05 1.83
C PHE A 203 -15.68 -6.77 1.64
N ALA A 204 -16.51 -6.34 0.68
CA ALA A 204 -17.76 -7.02 0.35
C ALA A 204 -17.51 -8.46 -0.11
N GLU A 205 -16.51 -8.67 -0.97
CA GLU A 205 -16.12 -9.99 -1.47
C GLU A 205 -15.70 -10.91 -0.33
N LEU A 206 -14.82 -10.45 0.58
CA LEU A 206 -14.44 -11.23 1.76
C LEU A 206 -15.65 -11.61 2.62
N LEU A 207 -16.55 -10.66 2.85
CA LEU A 207 -17.74 -10.89 3.68
C LEU A 207 -18.74 -11.87 3.07
N THR A 208 -18.65 -12.19 1.77
CA THR A 208 -19.52 -13.22 1.16
C THR A 208 -19.16 -14.65 1.57
N TYR A 209 -17.98 -14.88 2.15
CA TYR A 209 -17.54 -16.20 2.64
C TYR A 209 -18.11 -16.55 4.03
N PHE A 210 -18.80 -15.62 4.70
CA PHE A 210 -19.39 -15.78 6.03
C PHE A 210 -20.90 -15.67 5.98
#